data_AF-X1INQ0-F1
#
_entry.id   AF-X1INQ0-F1
#
_cell.length_a   1.000
_cell.length_b   1.000
_cell.length_c   1.000
_cell.angle_alpha   90.00
_cell.angle_beta   90.00
_cell.angle_gamma   90.00
#
_symmetry.space_group_name_H-M   'P 1'
#
loop_
_entity.id
_entity.type
_entity.pdbx_description
1 polymer ?
#
loop_
_entity_poly.entity_id
_entity_poly.type
_entity_poly.pdbx_seq_one_letter_code
_entity_poly.pdbx_strand_id
1 'polypeptide(L)' 'MAKFWDLVERSVIVQSLLPLAFGAAVIYLSVAGRPVPELLAHLTWACVSFWMGTKIQHAVDANRAKRG' A
#
# COMPACT_ATOMS: atom_id res chain seq x y z
N MET A 1 -13.88 11.23 13.74
CA MET A 1 -12.94 12.25 13.21
C MET A 1 -11.55 12.19 13.84
N ALA A 2 -11.42 12.11 15.17
CA ALA A 2 -10.12 11.98 15.85
C ALA A 2 -9.27 10.81 15.32
N LYS A 3 -9.86 9.62 15.17
CA LYS A 3 -9.16 8.42 14.68
C LYS A 3 -8.71 8.52 13.21
N PHE A 4 -9.42 9.26 12.36
CA PHE A 4 -9.05 9.41 10.95
C PHE A 4 -7.83 10.33 10.81
N TRP A 5 -7.82 11.46 11.53
CA TRP A 5 -6.68 12.37 11.61
C TRP A 5 -5.46 11.71 12.24
N ASP A 6 -5.63 10.93 13.30
CA ASP A 6 -4.55 10.15 13.94
C ASP A 6 -3.94 9.10 12.99
N LEU A 7 -4.75 8.51 12.10
CA LEU A 7 -4.27 7.60 11.04
C LEU A 7 -3.56 8.33 9.88
N VAL A 8 -3.96 9.58 9.57
CA VAL A 8 -3.25 10.44 8.62
C VAL A 8 -1.91 10.87 9.20
N GLU A 9 -1.89 11.28 10.47
CA GLU A 9 -0.71 11.73 11.22
C GLU A 9 0.31 10.61 11.42
N ARG A 10 -0.15 9.37 11.68
CA ARG A 10 0.69 8.16 11.70
C ARG A 10 1.19 7.70 10.32
N SER A 11 0.97 8.48 9.25
CA SER A 11 1.45 8.20 7.89
C SER A 11 0.90 6.94 7.22
N VAL A 12 -0.05 6.23 7.84
CA VAL A 12 -0.60 4.96 7.31
C VAL A 12 -1.41 5.18 6.04
N ILE A 13 -2.15 6.29 5.96
CA ILE A 13 -2.96 6.65 4.78
C ILE A 13 -2.05 7.12 3.64
N VAL A 14 -1.03 7.93 3.95
CA VAL A 14 -0.06 8.43 2.97
C VAL A 14 0.79 7.29 2.40
N GLN A 15 1.20 6.32 3.24
CA GLN A 15 1.88 5.10 2.79
C GLN A 15 1.01 4.22 1.87
N SER A 16 -0.31 4.27 2.02
CA SER A 16 -1.22 3.50 1.18
C SER A 16 -1.46 4.18 -0.18
N LEU A 17 -1.17 5.47 -0.30
CA LEU A 17 -1.48 6.28 -1.47
C LEU A 17 -0.62 5.90 -2.69
N LEU A 18 0.69 5.69 -2.47
CA LEU A 18 1.64 5.30 -3.51
C LEU A 18 1.31 3.93 -4.13
N PRO A 19 1.15 2.83 -3.37
CA PRO A 19 0.78 1.54 -3.94
C PRO A 19 -0.59 1.58 -4.62
N LEU A 20 -1.55 2.38 -4.13
CA LEU A 20 -2.82 2.62 -4.83
C LEU A 20 -2.63 3.31 -6.18
N ALA A 21 -1.82 4.37 -6.23
CA ALA A 21 -1.55 5.12 -7.45
C ALA A 21 -0.83 4.25 -8.50
N PHE A 22 0.21 3.52 -8.08
CA PHE A 22 0.94 2.60 -8.96
C PHE A 22 0.07 1.44 -9.44
N GLY A 23 -0.70 0.82 -8.54
CA GLY A 23 -1.64 -0.24 -8.89
C GLY A 23 -2.72 0.24 -9.87
N ALA A 24 -3.31 1.42 -9.64
CA ALA A 24 -4.29 2.02 -10.54
C ALA A 24 -3.70 2.33 -11.91
N ALA A 25 -2.46 2.84 -11.97
CA ALA A 25 -1.78 3.12 -13.24
C ALA A 25 -1.53 1.85 -14.05
N VAL A 26 -1.10 0.76 -13.41
CA VAL A 26 -0.91 -0.55 -14.07
C VAL A 26 -2.24 -1.09 -14.59
N ILE A 27 -3.30 -1.09 -13.76
CA ILE A 27 -4.63 -1.57 -14.16
C ILE A 27 -5.17 -0.76 -15.34
N TYR A 28 -5.05 0.57 -15.29
CA TYR A 28 -5.48 1.45 -16.36
C TYR A 28 -4.78 1.12 -17.69
N LEU A 29 -3.45 0.97 -17.67
CA LEU A 29 -2.69 0.62 -18.87
C LEU A 29 -3.07 -0.75 -19.42
N SER A 30 -3.28 -1.74 -18.54
CA SER A 30 -3.73 -3.08 -18.93
C SER A 30 -5.12 -3.06 -19.57
N VAL A 31 -6.07 -2.34 -19.00
CA VAL A 31 -7.44 -2.23 -19.55
C VAL A 31 -7.46 -1.43 -20.85
N ALA A 32 -6.61 -0.40 -20.97
CA ALA A 32 -6.47 0.40 -22.19
C ALA A 32 -5.71 -0.32 -23.33
N GLY A 33 -5.27 -1.57 -23.11
CA GLY A 33 -4.50 -2.34 -24.10
C GLY A 33 -3.11 -1.75 -24.38
N ARG A 34 -2.59 -0.89 -23.50
CA ARG A 34 -1.26 -0.29 -23.65
C ARG A 34 -0.21 -1.16 -22.96
N PRO A 35 1.00 -1.26 -23.53
CA PRO A 35 2.07 -1.99 -22.86
C PRO A 35 2.39 -1.31 -21.52
N VAL A 36 2.42 -2.10 -20.45
CA VAL A 36 2.83 -1.60 -19.13
C VAL A 36 4.36 -1.48 -19.15
N PRO A 37 4.94 -0.29 -18.91
CA PRO A 37 6.39 -0.14 -18.83
C PRO A 37 6.96 -1.04 -17.74
N GLU A 38 8.03 -1.76 -18.04
CA GLU A 38 8.63 -2.74 -17.11
C GLU A 38 9.10 -2.07 -15.81
N LEU A 39 9.64 -0.85 -15.90
CA LEU A 39 9.99 -0.05 -14.74
C LEU A 39 8.77 0.25 -13.85
N LEU A 40 7.62 0.58 -14.45
CA LEU A 40 6.38 0.83 -13.71
C LEU A 40 5.89 -0.44 -13.03
N ALA A 41 5.97 -1.59 -13.70
CA ALA A 41 5.60 -2.88 -13.12
C ALA A 41 6.48 -3.25 -11.91
N HIS A 42 7.81 -3.08 -12.03
CA HIS A 42 8.75 -3.32 -10.92
C HIS A 42 8.52 -2.38 -9.74
N LEU A 43 8.32 -1.08 -9.99
CA LEU A 43 8.01 -0.11 -8.94
C LEU A 43 6.69 -0.40 -8.24
N THR A 44 5.68 -0.81 -9.01
CA THR A 44 4.38 -1.24 -8.47
C THR A 44 4.55 -2.46 -7.57
N TRP A 45 5.29 -3.46 -8.03
CA TRP A 45 5.56 -4.68 -7.25
C TRP A 45 6.30 -4.38 -5.95
N ALA A 46 7.33 -3.53 -6.00
CA ALA A 46 8.09 -3.10 -4.83
C ALA A 46 7.20 -2.34 -3.83
N CYS A 47 6.40 -1.38 -4.30
CA CYS A 47 5.48 -0.63 -3.45
C CYS A 47 4.41 -1.51 -2.80
N VAL A 48 3.78 -2.41 -3.57
CA VAL A 48 2.73 -3.29 -3.06
C VAL A 48 3.31 -4.30 -2.05
N SER A 49 4.48 -4.87 -2.33
CA SER A 49 5.14 -5.82 -1.42
C SER A 49 5.54 -5.14 -0.10
N PHE A 50 6.10 -3.93 -0.16
CA PHE A 50 6.45 -3.16 1.03
C PHE A 50 5.21 -2.81 1.86
N TRP A 51 4.13 -2.34 1.21
CA TRP A 51 2.87 -2.04 1.87
C TRP A 51 2.26 -3.29 2.53
N MET A 52 2.25 -4.42 1.85
CA MET A 52 1.75 -5.69 2.41
C MET A 52 2.54 -6.10 3.66
N GLY A 53 3.88 -6.02 3.59
CA GLY A 53 4.76 -6.33 4.72
C GLY A 53 4.46 -5.47 5.95
N THR A 54 4.30 -4.15 5.78
CA THR A 54 3.96 -3.25 6.89
C THR A 54 2.59 -3.58 7.52
N LYS A 55 1.59 -3.95 6.72
CA LYS A 55 0.26 -4.35 7.22
C LYS A 55 0.32 -5.66 8.01
N ILE A 56 1.06 -6.65 7.53
CA ILE A 56 1.26 -7.91 8.24
C ILE A 56 1.94 -7.66 9.58
N GLN A 57 2.99 -6.83 9.61
CA GLN A 57 3.72 -6.53 10.84
C GLN A 57 2.84 -5.83 11.88
N HIS A 58 2.05 -4.84 11.47
CA HIS A 58 1.07 -4.21 12.36
C HIS A 58 0.03 -5.19 12.91
N ALA A 59 -0.43 -6.15 12.09
CA ALA A 59 -1.37 -7.17 12.56
C ALA A 59 -0.72 -8.12 13.58
N VAL A 60 0.54 -8.49 13.37
CA VAL A 60 1.32 -9.31 14.31
C VAL A 60 1.51 -8.58 15.64
N ASP A 61 1.90 -7.31 15.61
CA ASP A 61 2.11 -6.51 16.82
C ASP A 61 0.81 -6.31 17.60
N ALA A 62 -0.30 -6.04 16.90
CA ALA A 62 -1.62 -5.92 17.53
C ALA A 62 -2.09 -7.23 18.18
N ASN A 63 -1.78 -8.39 17.59
CA ASN A 63 -2.11 -9.70 18.17
C ASN A 63 -1.23 -10.04 19.38
N ARG A 64 0.05 -9.63 19.37
CA ARG A 64 0.95 -9.77 20.53
C ARG A 64 0.46 -8.94 21.71
N ALA A 65 0.04 -7.69 21.47
CA ALA A 65 -0.48 -6.80 22.51
C ALA A 65 -1.79 -7.29 23.15
N LYS A 66 -2.57 -8.15 22.48
CA LYS A 66 -3.80 -8.76 23.03
C LYS A 66 -3.55 -10.05 23.84
N ARG A 67 -2.35 -10.63 23.76
CA ARG A 67 -1.98 -11.89 24.42
C ARG A 67 -1.23 -11.70 25.74
N GLY A 68 -0.79 -10.48 26.06
CA GLY A 68 -0.28 -10.09 27.37
C GLY A 68 -1.34 -9.34 28.16
#